data_AF-A0A7C2K3N0-F1
#
_entry.id   AF-A0A7C2K3N0-F1
#
_cell.length_a   1.000
_cell.length_b   1.000
_cell.length_c   1.000
_cell.angle_alpha   90.00
_cell.angle_beta   90.00
_cell.angle_gamma   90.00
#
_symmetry.space_group_name_H-M   'P 1'
#
loop_
_entity.id
_entity.type
_entity.pdbx_description
1 polymer ?
#
loop_
_entity_poly.entity_id
_entity_poly.type
_entity_poly.pdbx_seq_one_letter_code
_entity_poly.pdbx_strand_id
1 'polypeptide(L)'
;MNSFTKEFYSLCKKILRDGGILAVQGGSLDPHYMQYYLQVMRNLKESFKYVAPYGHFIFSFMSVWGFMIASDTDYSTNKPDEKKFENLKLRFFEPFLYDVMRAQIEHYIGKEFDNGKTSIQQT
;
A
#
# COMPACT_ATOMS: atom_id res chain seq x y z
N MET A 1 8.57 -20.18 -2.87
CA MET A 1 8.99 -18.93 -2.19
C MET A 1 7.73 -18.13 -1.89
N ASN A 2 7.52 -17.73 -0.64
CA ASN A 2 6.34 -16.95 -0.22
C ASN A 2 6.48 -15.50 -0.72
N SER A 3 5.48 -14.97 -1.42
CA SER A 3 5.53 -13.64 -2.07
C SER A 3 5.36 -12.46 -1.12
N PHE A 4 5.12 -12.69 0.17
CA PHE A 4 4.88 -11.63 1.16
C PHE A 4 6.00 -11.49 2.18
N THR A 5 7.18 -12.06 1.95
CA THR A 5 8.31 -11.98 2.90
C THR A 5 9.27 -10.84 2.57
N LYS A 6 10.05 -10.44 3.58
CA LYS A 6 11.13 -9.46 3.43
C LYS A 6 12.15 -9.90 2.38
N GLU A 7 12.51 -11.18 2.34
CA GLU A 7 13.51 -11.71 1.40
C GLU A 7 13.01 -11.56 -0.03
N PHE A 8 11.73 -11.86 -0.28
CA PHE A 8 11.12 -11.65 -1.59
C PHE A 8 11.16 -10.18 -2.00
N TYR A 9 10.74 -9.27 -1.12
CA TYR A 9 10.77 -7.83 -1.41
C TYR A 9 12.17 -7.26 -1.57
N SER A 10 13.15 -7.76 -0.81
CA SER A 10 14.56 -7.41 -0.96
C SER A 10 15.12 -7.86 -2.32
N LEU A 11 14.67 -9.00 -2.86
CA LEU A 11 15.00 -9.42 -4.21
C LEU A 11 14.33 -8.53 -5.27
N CYS A 12 13.05 -8.19 -5.10
CA CYS A 12 12.35 -7.26 -5.99
C CYS A 12 13.08 -5.91 -6.05
N LYS A 13 13.49 -5.37 -4.90
CA LYS A 13 14.27 -4.13 -4.83
C LYS A 13 15.55 -4.19 -5.66
N LYS A 14 16.30 -5.29 -5.60
CA LYS A 14 17.58 -5.45 -6.33
C LYS A 14 17.44 -5.42 -7.85
N ILE A 15 16.27 -5.75 -8.39
CA ILE A 15 16.03 -5.81 -9.84
C ILE A 15 15.32 -4.57 -10.39
N LEU A 16 14.78 -3.70 -9.51
CA LEU A 16 14.18 -2.45 -9.93
C LEU A 16 15.28 -1.49 -10.41
N ARG A 17 14.97 -0.75 -11.49
CA ARG A 17 15.80 0.39 -11.92
C ARG A 17 15.67 1.54 -10.93
N ASP A 18 16.60 2.50 -11.01
CA ASP A 18 16.47 3.77 -10.29
C ASP A 18 15.13 4.44 -10.59
N GLY A 19 14.46 4.92 -9.53
CA GLY A 19 13.09 5.45 -9.63
C GLY A 19 11.99 4.38 -9.75
N GLY A 20 12.35 3.10 -9.82
CA GLY A 20 11.41 1.98 -9.93
C GLY A 20 10.45 1.87 -8.73
N ILE A 21 9.25 1.38 -9.01
CA ILE A 21 8.19 1.17 -8.02
C ILE A 21 7.79 -0.29 -8.02
N LEU A 22 7.57 -0.84 -6.83
CA LEU A 22 6.83 -2.08 -6.62
C LEU A 22 5.41 -1.76 -6.14
N ALA A 23 4.39 -2.27 -6.84
CA ALA A 23 2.99 -2.20 -6.40
C ALA A 23 2.54 -3.57 -5.87
N VAL A 24 1.96 -3.60 -4.67
CA VAL A 24 1.60 -4.83 -3.96
C VAL A 24 0.19 -4.74 -3.39
N GLN A 25 -0.63 -5.77 -3.59
CA GLN A 25 -1.91 -5.90 -2.89
C GLN A 25 -1.68 -6.35 -1.43
N GLY A 26 -2.38 -5.75 -0.48
CA GLY A 26 -2.19 -5.96 0.95
C GLY A 26 -3.31 -6.75 1.64
N GLY A 27 -4.34 -7.15 0.92
CA GLY A 27 -5.51 -7.79 1.50
C GLY A 27 -6.60 -6.80 1.92
N SER A 28 -7.57 -7.31 2.69
CA SER A 28 -8.69 -6.52 3.21
C SER A 28 -8.22 -5.46 4.20
N LEU A 29 -8.82 -4.28 4.12
CA LEU A 29 -8.69 -3.20 5.11
C LEU A 29 -9.83 -3.21 6.14
N ASP A 30 -10.59 -4.30 6.21
CA ASP A 30 -11.50 -4.55 7.32
C ASP A 30 -10.70 -4.70 8.64
N PRO A 31 -11.14 -4.09 9.76
CA PRO A 31 -10.47 -4.18 11.05
C PRO A 31 -10.16 -5.62 11.50
N HIS A 32 -11.01 -6.60 11.18
CA HIS A 32 -10.80 -8.00 11.56
C HIS A 32 -9.66 -8.69 10.80
N TYR A 33 -9.25 -8.14 9.65
CA TYR A 33 -8.20 -8.69 8.78
C TYR A 33 -6.98 -7.77 8.65
N MET A 34 -7.02 -6.60 9.30
CA MET A 34 -6.02 -5.54 9.20
C MET A 34 -4.60 -6.01 9.52
N GLN A 35 -4.43 -6.96 10.44
CA GLN A 35 -3.13 -7.54 10.79
C GLN A 35 -2.35 -8.07 9.58
N TYR A 36 -3.03 -8.64 8.59
CA TYR A 36 -2.39 -9.17 7.38
C TYR A 36 -1.85 -8.05 6.51
N TYR A 37 -2.64 -6.99 6.34
CA TYR A 37 -2.21 -5.78 5.63
C TYR A 37 -1.01 -5.12 6.32
N LEU A 38 -1.06 -4.98 7.64
CA LEU A 38 0.03 -4.39 8.43
C LEU A 38 1.30 -5.24 8.35
N GLN A 39 1.19 -6.57 8.33
CA GLN A 39 2.35 -7.47 8.14
C GLN A 39 3.02 -7.25 6.78
N VAL A 40 2.24 -7.13 5.70
CA VAL A 40 2.76 -6.81 4.36
C VAL A 40 3.47 -5.45 4.37
N MET A 41 2.84 -4.44 4.96
CA MET A 41 3.43 -3.10 5.08
C MET A 41 4.75 -3.12 5.86
N ARG A 42 4.84 -3.88 6.96
CA ARG A 42 6.08 -4.01 7.74
C ARG A 42 7.21 -4.61 6.88
N ASN A 43 6.93 -5.71 6.18
CA ASN A 43 7.94 -6.37 5.35
C ASN A 43 8.41 -5.46 4.19
N LEU A 44 7.52 -4.65 3.62
CA LEU A 44 7.88 -3.64 2.63
C LEU A 44 8.73 -2.52 3.23
N LYS A 45 8.37 -1.99 4.40
CA LYS A 45 9.12 -0.92 5.10
C LYS A 45 10.51 -1.38 5.55
N GLU A 46 10.70 -2.67 5.79
CA GLU A 46 12.04 -3.24 6.06
C GLU A 46 12.91 -3.38 4.82
N SER A 47 12.33 -3.31 3.62
CA SER A 47 13.03 -3.52 2.34
C SER A 47 13.22 -2.22 1.56
N PHE A 48 12.24 -1.33 1.57
CA PHE A 48 12.19 -0.08 0.80
C PHE A 48 12.20 1.16 1.71
N LYS A 49 12.80 2.24 1.24
CA LYS A 49 12.86 3.51 1.99
C LYS A 49 11.48 4.17 2.15
N TYR A 50 10.65 4.11 1.12
CA TYR A 50 9.32 4.71 1.10
C TYR A 50 8.25 3.67 0.79
N VAL A 51 7.18 3.68 1.59
CA VAL A 51 5.99 2.84 1.39
C VAL A 51 4.75 3.70 1.55
N ALA A 52 3.97 3.84 0.48
CA ALA A 52 2.73 4.61 0.43
C ALA A 52 1.53 3.66 0.36
N PRO A 53 0.62 3.66 1.35
CA PRO A 53 -0.59 2.86 1.29
C PRO A 53 -1.66 3.50 0.40
N TYR A 54 -2.56 2.66 -0.09
CA TYR A 54 -3.74 3.03 -0.86
C TYR A 54 -4.87 2.04 -0.58
N GLY A 55 -6.11 2.48 -0.65
CA GLY A 55 -7.29 1.61 -0.51
C GLY A 55 -8.28 1.86 -1.63
N HIS A 56 -9.04 0.84 -2.02
CA HIS A 56 -10.15 1.01 -2.95
C HIS A 56 -11.27 0.03 -2.64
N PHE A 57 -12.53 0.43 -2.86
CA PHE A 57 -13.65 -0.47 -2.66
C PHE A 57 -13.74 -1.48 -3.81
N ILE A 58 -13.67 -2.77 -3.49
CA ILE A 58 -13.79 -3.85 -4.47
C ILE A 58 -15.19 -4.43 -4.37
N PHE A 59 -16.05 -4.10 -5.34
CA PHE A 59 -17.47 -4.42 -5.32
C PHE A 59 -17.78 -5.91 -5.11
N SER A 60 -17.06 -6.80 -5.81
CA SER A 60 -17.26 -8.25 -5.68
C SER A 60 -16.88 -8.80 -4.31
N PHE A 61 -16.04 -8.09 -3.55
CA PHE A 61 -15.64 -8.46 -2.19
C PHE A 61 -16.45 -7.73 -1.13
N MET A 62 -17.27 -6.75 -1.54
CA MET A 62 -18.04 -5.86 -0.66
C MET A 62 -17.17 -5.25 0.46
N SER A 63 -15.92 -4.94 0.15
CA SER A 63 -14.94 -4.48 1.13
C SER A 63 -13.90 -3.54 0.52
N VAL A 64 -13.29 -2.71 1.36
CA VAL A 64 -12.13 -1.90 0.98
C VAL A 64 -10.91 -2.81 0.96
N TRP A 65 -10.26 -2.89 -0.21
CA TRP A 65 -9.03 -3.65 -0.39
C TRP A 65 -7.83 -2.72 -0.39
N GLY A 66 -6.78 -3.15 0.29
CA GLY A 66 -5.56 -2.39 0.45
C GLY A 66 -4.51 -2.71 -0.61
N PHE A 67 -3.76 -1.69 -0.98
CA PHE A 67 -2.61 -1.75 -1.89
C PHE A 67 -1.49 -0.86 -1.34
N MET A 68 -0.24 -1.15 -1.70
CA MET A 68 0.91 -0.34 -1.35
C MET A 68 1.81 -0.13 -2.55
N ILE A 69 2.38 1.05 -2.64
CA ILE A 69 3.50 1.37 -3.51
C ILE A 69 4.76 1.44 -2.64
N ALA A 70 5.81 0.74 -3.04
CA ALA A 70 7.11 0.77 -2.37
C ALA A 70 8.22 1.17 -3.35
N SER A 71 9.11 2.06 -2.92
CA SER A 71 10.24 2.54 -3.70
C SER A 71 11.35 3.11 -2.81
N ASP A 72 12.56 3.22 -3.34
CA ASP A 72 13.63 4.01 -2.72
C ASP A 72 13.60 5.49 -3.14
N THR A 73 12.75 5.86 -4.10
CA THR A 73 12.44 7.24 -4.46
C THR A 73 11.17 7.70 -3.74
N ASP A 74 11.17 8.95 -3.27
CA ASP A 74 10.03 9.51 -2.56
C ASP A 74 8.90 9.87 -3.53
N TYR A 75 7.79 9.15 -3.41
CA TYR A 75 6.55 9.40 -4.13
C TYR A 75 5.40 9.78 -3.18
N SER A 76 5.71 10.10 -1.93
CA SER A 76 4.70 10.33 -0.89
C SER A 76 3.84 11.57 -1.18
N THR A 77 4.37 12.56 -1.88
CA THR A 77 3.67 13.80 -2.26
C THR A 77 3.22 13.82 -3.72
N ASN A 78 3.55 12.77 -4.49
CA ASN A 78 3.17 12.72 -5.89
C ASN A 78 1.66 12.56 -6.03
N LYS A 79 1.06 13.48 -6.78
CA LYS A 79 -0.31 13.35 -7.26
C LYS A 79 -0.33 12.65 -8.61
N PRO A 80 -1.40 11.90 -8.92
CA PRO A 80 -1.59 11.36 -10.26
C PRO A 80 -1.57 12.51 -11.29
N ASP A 81 -0.72 12.38 -12.31
CA ASP A 81 -0.67 13.33 -13.43
C ASP A 81 -1.83 13.04 -14.38
N GLU A 82 -2.87 13.88 -14.34
CA GLU A 82 -4.10 13.71 -15.13
C GLU A 82 -3.85 13.47 -16.62
N LYS A 83 -2.80 14.10 -17.17
CA LYS A 83 -2.42 13.96 -18.59
C LYS A 83 -2.08 12.53 -18.97
N LYS A 84 -1.58 11.73 -18.02
CA LYS A 84 -1.25 10.32 -18.25
C LYS A 84 -2.49 9.44 -18.41
N PHE A 85 -3.66 9.93 -18.01
CA PHE A 85 -4.92 9.19 -18.04
C PHE A 85 -5.87 9.63 -19.16
N GLU A 86 -5.61 10.75 -19.84
CA GLU A 86 -6.48 11.31 -20.89
C GLU A 86 -6.86 10.30 -21.98
N ASN A 87 -5.94 9.40 -22.33
CA ASN A 87 -6.15 8.39 -23.38
C ASN A 87 -6.56 7.01 -22.84
N LEU A 88 -6.84 6.89 -21.54
CA LEU A 88 -7.23 5.64 -20.90
C LEU A 88 -8.73 5.59 -20.64
N LYS A 89 -9.37 4.48 -21.03
CA LYS A 89 -10.78 4.23 -20.70
C LYS A 89 -10.92 3.64 -19.31
N LEU A 90 -10.80 4.48 -18.29
CA LEU A 90 -10.91 4.11 -16.88
C LEU A 90 -12.38 4.06 -16.45
N ARG A 91 -12.74 3.08 -15.61
CA ARG A 91 -14.09 2.94 -15.03
C ARG A 91 -14.15 3.13 -13.52
N PHE A 92 -13.04 2.87 -12.83
CA PHE A 92 -12.98 2.79 -11.36
C PHE A 92 -11.89 3.67 -10.76
N PHE A 93 -10.76 3.83 -11.47
CA PHE A 93 -9.71 4.74 -11.03
C PHE A 93 -10.04 6.17 -11.45
N GLU A 94 -9.98 7.07 -10.49
CA GLU A 94 -10.13 8.51 -10.68
C GLU A 94 -9.11 9.23 -9.77
N PRO A 95 -8.34 10.20 -10.27
CA PRO A 95 -7.27 10.87 -9.51
C PRO A 95 -7.71 11.49 -8.18
N PHE A 96 -8.86 12.16 -8.14
CA PHE A 96 -9.37 12.74 -6.89
C PHE A 96 -9.72 11.65 -5.87
N LEU A 97 -10.35 10.54 -6.30
CA LEU A 97 -10.65 9.40 -5.45
C LEU A 97 -9.37 8.74 -4.92
N TYR A 98 -8.29 8.70 -5.73
CA TYR A 98 -6.99 8.23 -5.29
C TYR A 98 -6.47 9.05 -4.09
N ASP A 99 -6.46 10.38 -4.21
CA ASP A 99 -6.00 11.29 -3.15
C ASP A 99 -6.82 11.12 -1.86
N VAL A 100 -8.15 11.06 -1.97
CA VAL A 100 -9.05 10.92 -0.82
C VAL A 100 -8.86 9.57 -0.11
N MET A 101 -8.87 8.47 -0.87
CA MET A 101 -8.71 7.14 -0.29
C MET A 101 -7.34 6.97 0.34
N ARG A 102 -6.28 7.50 -0.29
CA ARG A 102 -4.93 7.47 0.26
C ARG A 102 -4.85 8.20 1.60
N ALA A 103 -5.35 9.43 1.67
CA ALA A 103 -5.36 10.20 2.92
C ALA A 103 -6.16 9.51 4.04
N GLN A 104 -7.32 8.93 3.71
CA GLN A 104 -8.13 8.17 4.66
C GLN A 104 -7.36 6.98 5.24
N ILE A 105 -6.71 6.20 4.37
CA ILE A 105 -5.95 5.02 4.77
C ILE A 105 -4.70 5.38 5.55
N GLU A 106 -3.97 6.43 5.16
CA GLU A 106 -2.80 6.92 5.92
C GLU A 106 -3.21 7.34 7.35
N HIS A 107 -4.34 8.05 7.51
CA HIS A 107 -4.87 8.43 8.82
C HIS A 107 -5.27 7.21 9.66
N TYR A 108 -5.95 6.23 9.07
CA TYR A 108 -6.40 5.03 9.76
C TYR A 108 -5.22 4.15 10.19
N ILE A 109 -4.29 3.88 9.26
CA ILE A 109 -3.09 3.08 9.52
C ILE A 109 -2.18 3.76 10.54
N GLY A 110 -2.04 5.09 10.51
CA GLY A 110 -1.25 5.83 11.50
C GLY A 110 -1.71 5.51 12.93
N LYS A 111 -3.03 5.56 13.16
CA LYS A 111 -3.63 5.19 14.45
C LYS A 111 -3.35 3.73 14.82
N GLU A 112 -3.55 2.80 13.89
CA GLU A 112 -3.36 1.37 14.15
C GLU A 112 -1.88 0.97 14.34
N PHE A 113 -0.93 1.59 13.63
CA PHE A 113 0.50 1.36 13.85
C PHE A 113 0.96 1.88 15.20
N ASP A 114 0.46 3.05 15.63
CA ASP A 114 0.78 3.61 16.93
C ASP A 114 0.16 2.78 18.06
N ASN A 115 -1.06 2.27 17.88
CA ASN A 115 -1.72 1.37 18.83
C ASN A 115 -1.10 -0.05 18.88
N GLY A 116 -0.60 -0.54 17.74
CA GLY A 116 0.05 -1.85 17.60
C GLY A 116 1.46 -1.92 18.18
N LYS A 117 2.09 -0.78 18.53
CA LYS A 117 3.28 -0.76 19.39
C LYS A 117 2.92 -1.03 20.86
N THR A 118 1.68 -0.81 21.24
CA THR A 118 1.18 -0.93 22.62
C THR A 118 0.58 -2.31 22.93
N SER A 119 0.38 -3.16 21.91
CA SER A 119 -0.42 -4.39 22.03
C SER A 119 0.23 -5.62 21.38
N ILE A 120 1.56 -5.77 21.53
CA ILE A 120 2.21 -7.09 21.35
C ILE A 120 2.27 -7.74 22.74
N GLN A 121 1.17 -8.36 23.16
CA GLN A 121 1.25 -9.51 24.05
C GLN A 121 1.30 -10.76 23.18
N GLN A 122 2.31 -11.57 23.48
CA GLN A 122 2.66 -12.83 22.85
C GLN A 122 1.44 -13.76 22.76
N THR A 123 1.30 -14.39 21.60
CA THR A 123 0.73 -15.74 21.48
C THR A 123 1.70 -16.57 20.67
#